data_AF-A0A140FW37-F1
#
_entry.id   AF-A0A140FW37-F1
#
_cell.length_a   1.000
_cell.length_b   1.000
_cell.length_c   1.000
_cell.angle_alpha   90.00
_cell.angle_beta   90.00
_cell.angle_gamma   90.00
#
_symmetry.space_group_name_H-M   'P 1'
#
loop_
_entity.id
_entity.type
_entity.pdbx_description
1 polymer ?
#
loop_
_entity_poly.entity_id
_entity_poly.type
_entity_poly.pdbx_seq_one_letter_code
_entity_poly.pdbx_strand_id
1 'polypeptide(L)'
;MEIALGIVNAVSWPVCILWLAYLFRPEIRAVFTRVSSLKFKEFEASFSEELSKTEETLAKLEDSIGPTLPKAPSTPPELRQLERIAEVSPRAAIIEAWRLIELAAGQSGFVQGATIPRINVAMFINSLIREGKIPVDSEATFEKLRELRNQAAHSSDFFITPSDAHRYLRLAARACQLISEPI
;
A
#
# COMPACT_ATOMS: atom_id res chain seq x y z
N MET A 1 33.08 -3.23 -56.93
CA MET A 1 33.43 -2.08 -56.06
C MET A 1 32.18 -1.51 -55.38
N GLU A 2 31.08 -1.34 -56.12
CA GLU A 2 29.75 -0.90 -55.65
C GLU A 2 29.19 -1.67 -54.42
N ILE A 3 29.21 -3.01 -54.43
CA ILE A 3 28.60 -3.84 -53.36
C ILE A 3 29.33 -3.66 -52.01
N ALA A 4 30.66 -3.48 -52.04
CA ALA A 4 31.44 -3.27 -50.83
C ALA A 4 31.13 -1.92 -50.16
N LEU A 5 30.91 -0.87 -50.95
CA LEU A 5 30.51 0.45 -50.46
C LEU A 5 29.11 0.42 -49.82
N GLY A 6 28.17 -0.31 -50.44
CA GLY A 6 26.82 -0.48 -49.89
C GLY A 6 26.80 -1.16 -48.52
N ILE A 7 27.63 -2.20 -48.33
CA ILE A 7 27.75 -2.93 -47.05
C ILE A 7 28.41 -2.06 -45.99
N VAL A 8 29.46 -1.31 -46.33
CA VAL A 8 30.13 -0.41 -45.38
C VAL A 8 29.17 0.67 -44.88
N ASN A 9 28.39 1.29 -45.75
CA ASN A 9 27.39 2.30 -45.33
C ASN A 9 26.29 1.70 -44.45
N ALA A 10 25.83 0.49 -44.78
CA ALA A 10 24.80 -0.21 -44.00
C ALA A 10 25.30 -0.70 -42.63
N VAL A 11 26.59 -1.02 -42.48
CA VAL A 11 27.18 -1.54 -41.23
C VAL A 11 27.84 -0.44 -40.39
N SER A 12 28.09 0.74 -40.97
CA SER A 12 28.66 1.86 -40.22
C SER A 12 27.72 2.35 -39.11
N TRP A 13 26.42 2.46 -39.36
CA TRP A 13 25.48 2.99 -38.37
C TRP A 13 25.24 2.06 -37.16
N PRO A 14 25.07 0.72 -37.29
CA PRO A 14 24.92 -0.15 -36.12
C PRO A 14 26.20 -0.24 -35.32
N VAL A 15 27.37 -0.27 -35.98
CA VAL A 15 28.67 -0.29 -35.31
C VAL A 15 28.89 0.99 -34.53
N CYS A 16 28.56 2.16 -35.10
CA CYS A 16 28.61 3.43 -34.38
C CYS A 16 27.67 3.44 -33.16
N ILE A 17 26.43 2.94 -33.27
CA ILE A 17 25.51 2.84 -32.14
C ILE A 17 26.04 1.91 -31.04
N LEU A 18 26.53 0.73 -31.41
CA LEU A 18 27.10 -0.23 -30.46
C LEU A 18 28.36 0.33 -29.79
N TRP A 19 29.21 1.03 -30.54
CA TRP A 19 30.40 1.67 -30.00
C TRP A 19 30.05 2.80 -29.03
N LEU A 20 29.09 3.66 -29.37
CA LEU A 20 28.57 4.70 -28.49
C LEU A 20 27.94 4.10 -27.23
N ALA A 21 27.08 3.07 -27.36
CA ALA A 21 26.48 2.39 -26.22
C ALA A 21 27.54 1.75 -25.31
N TYR A 22 28.62 1.21 -25.88
CA TYR A 22 29.72 0.64 -25.11
C TYR A 22 30.54 1.71 -24.39
N LEU A 23 30.82 2.84 -25.05
CA LEU A 23 31.58 3.95 -24.48
C LEU A 23 30.81 4.63 -23.34
N PHE A 24 29.50 4.83 -23.51
CA PHE A 24 28.63 5.52 -22.55
C PHE A 24 27.90 4.59 -21.56
N ARG A 25 28.28 3.30 -21.50
CA ARG A 25 27.64 2.32 -20.60
C ARG A 25 27.66 2.76 -19.12
N PRO A 26 28.74 3.35 -18.55
CA PRO A 26 28.69 3.73 -17.13
C PRO A 26 27.78 4.94 -16.89
N GLU A 27 27.69 5.89 -17.83
CA GLU A 27 26.85 7.08 -17.75
C GLU A 27 25.37 6.71 -17.88
N ILE A 28 25.02 5.82 -18.81
CA ILE A 28 23.65 5.30 -18.95
C ILE A 28 23.21 4.63 -17.66
N ARG A 29 24.09 3.81 -17.06
CA ARG A 29 23.81 3.16 -15.77
C ARG A 29 23.65 4.17 -14.64
N ALA A 30 24.48 5.21 -14.59
CA ALA A 30 24.39 6.27 -13.58
C ALA A 30 23.11 7.11 -13.69
N VAL A 31 22.65 7.39 -14.90
CA VAL A 31 21.37 8.08 -15.13
C VAL A 31 20.20 7.18 -14.71
N PHE A 32 20.24 5.89 -15.08
CA PHE A 32 19.19 4.95 -14.70
C PHE A 32 19.07 4.79 -13.18
N THR A 33 20.20 4.68 -12.46
CA THR A 33 20.18 4.61 -10.99
C THR A 33 19.65 5.89 -10.36
N ARG A 34 20.04 7.08 -10.85
CA ARG A 34 19.50 8.36 -10.35
C ARG A 34 18.00 8.48 -10.57
N VAL A 35 17.52 8.18 -11.77
CA VAL A 35 16.08 8.21 -12.08
C VAL A 35 15.33 7.20 -11.20
N SER A 36 15.87 6.00 -10.99
CA SER A 36 15.25 5.03 -10.07
C SER A 36 15.19 5.56 -8.63
N SER A 37 16.28 6.15 -8.12
CA SER A 37 16.33 6.69 -6.76
C SER A 37 15.37 7.86 -6.53
N LEU A 38 15.17 8.71 -7.54
CA LEU A 38 14.19 9.79 -7.48
C LEU A 38 12.77 9.24 -7.47
N LYS A 39 12.44 8.28 -8.36
CA LYS A 39 11.14 7.61 -8.37
C LYS A 39 10.83 6.93 -7.03
N PHE A 40 11.82 6.29 -6.40
CA PHE A 40 11.64 5.69 -5.08
C PHE A 40 11.34 6.74 -4.01
N LYS A 41 12.07 7.85 -4.00
CA LYS A 41 11.86 8.93 -3.02
C LYS A 41 10.53 9.65 -3.22
N GLU A 42 10.12 9.88 -4.46
CA GLU A 42 8.80 10.45 -4.79
C GLU A 42 7.67 9.52 -4.32
N PHE A 43 7.81 8.22 -4.54
CA PHE A 43 6.84 7.25 -4.06
C PHE A 43 6.77 7.19 -2.53
N GLU A 44 7.91 7.10 -1.85
CA GLU A 44 8.00 7.12 -0.38
C GLU A 44 7.31 8.37 0.19
N ALA A 45 7.56 9.53 -0.42
CA ALA A 45 6.90 10.78 -0.03
C ALA A 45 5.38 10.70 -0.25
N SER A 46 4.92 10.22 -1.41
CA SER A 46 3.48 10.09 -1.70
C SER A 46 2.78 9.10 -0.77
N PHE A 47 3.42 7.97 -0.45
CA PHE A 47 2.87 6.96 0.46
C PHE A 47 2.77 7.52 1.88
N SER A 48 3.82 8.19 2.34
CA SER A 48 3.83 8.83 3.66
C SER A 48 2.82 9.97 3.76
N GLU A 49 2.63 10.75 2.68
CA GLU A 49 1.62 11.80 2.59
C GLU A 49 0.20 11.22 2.64
N GLU A 50 -0.07 10.16 1.88
CA GLU A 50 -1.37 9.48 1.90
C GLU A 50 -1.68 8.86 3.27
N LEU A 51 -0.66 8.30 3.95
CA LEU A 51 -0.78 7.83 5.33
C LEU A 51 -1.13 8.97 6.29
N SER A 52 -0.43 10.11 6.20
CA SER A 52 -0.70 11.28 7.05
C SER A 52 -2.13 11.79 6.86
N LYS A 53 -2.61 11.86 5.61
CA LYS A 53 -4.00 12.23 5.32
C LYS A 53 -5.00 11.25 5.95
N THR A 54 -4.70 9.95 5.88
CA THR A 54 -5.55 8.91 6.48
C THR A 54 -5.58 9.02 8.01
N GLU A 55 -4.43 9.29 8.64
CA GLU A 55 -4.32 9.55 10.08
C GLU A 55 -5.15 10.77 10.49
N GLU A 56 -5.09 11.86 9.72
CA GLU A 56 -5.89 13.06 10.00
C GLU A 56 -7.39 12.82 9.83
N THR A 57 -7.81 12.11 8.79
CA THR A 57 -9.22 11.74 8.59
C THR A 57 -9.72 10.88 9.74
N LEU A 58 -8.92 9.91 10.18
CA LEU A 58 -9.26 9.06 11.30
C LEU A 58 -9.33 9.86 12.60
N ALA A 59 -8.37 10.75 12.87
CA ALA A 59 -8.40 11.62 14.05
C ALA A 59 -9.67 12.49 14.11
N LYS A 60 -10.08 13.07 12.97
CA LYS A 60 -11.34 13.84 12.87
C LYS A 60 -12.58 12.98 13.13
N LEU A 61 -12.57 11.71 12.70
CA LEU A 61 -13.61 10.75 13.03
C LEU A 61 -13.67 10.50 14.54
N GLU A 62 -12.52 10.35 15.21
CA GLU A 62 -12.48 10.14 16.66
C GLU A 62 -13.05 11.32 17.44
N ASP A 63 -12.69 12.55 17.05
CA ASP A 63 -13.22 13.77 17.65
C ASP A 63 -14.74 13.89 17.48
N SER A 64 -15.28 13.38 16.37
CA SER A 64 -16.72 13.41 16.07
C SER A 64 -17.51 12.33 16.84
N ILE A 65 -16.88 11.20 17.16
CA ILE A 65 -17.49 10.06 17.87
C ILE A 65 -17.40 10.22 19.40
N GLY A 66 -16.53 11.11 19.90
CA GLY A 66 -16.27 11.27 21.34
C GLY A 66 -15.48 10.08 21.92
N PRO A 67 -15.28 10.01 23.26
CA PRO A 67 -14.41 9.03 23.94
C PRO A 67 -14.95 7.58 23.91
N THR A 68 -15.87 7.30 23.00
CA THR A 68 -16.56 6.03 22.77
C THR A 68 -15.74 5.06 21.93
N LEU A 69 -14.66 5.52 21.29
CA LEU A 69 -13.70 4.61 20.70
C LEU A 69 -12.94 3.88 21.81
N PRO A 70 -12.87 2.54 21.77
CA PRO A 70 -12.09 1.76 22.73
C PRO A 70 -10.66 2.29 22.75
N LYS A 71 -10.05 2.47 23.93
CA LYS A 71 -8.63 2.89 24.03
C LYS A 71 -7.77 2.01 23.12
N ALA A 72 -6.74 2.61 22.51
CA ALA A 72 -5.76 1.93 21.65
C ALA A 72 -5.43 0.53 22.21
N PRO A 73 -5.44 -0.51 21.36
CA PRO A 73 -5.57 -1.88 21.84
C PRO A 73 -4.42 -2.26 22.77
N SER A 74 -4.72 -3.09 23.76
CA SER A 74 -3.74 -4.02 24.30
C SER A 74 -3.26 -4.89 23.15
N THR A 75 -2.12 -4.55 22.54
CA THR A 75 -1.66 -5.03 21.23
C THR A 75 -1.97 -6.52 21.03
N PRO A 76 -2.98 -6.89 20.20
CA PRO A 76 -3.26 -8.28 19.92
C PRO A 76 -1.96 -9.00 19.51
N PRO A 77 -1.78 -10.26 19.91
CA PRO A 77 -0.56 -11.01 19.60
C PRO A 77 -0.24 -11.02 18.10
N GLU A 78 -1.27 -10.96 17.25
CA GLU A 78 -1.17 -10.84 15.79
C GLU A 78 -0.54 -9.52 15.33
N LEU A 79 -0.90 -8.38 15.93
CA LEU A 79 -0.27 -7.09 15.62
C LEU A 79 1.21 -7.07 16.02
N ARG A 80 1.56 -7.62 17.19
CA ARG A 80 2.98 -7.73 17.61
C ARG A 80 3.81 -8.60 16.68
N GLN A 81 3.20 -9.61 16.07
CA GLN A 81 3.86 -10.41 15.04
C GLN A 81 4.06 -9.60 13.75
N LEU A 82 3.06 -8.82 13.34
CA LEU A 82 3.15 -7.94 12.17
C LEU A 82 4.18 -6.83 12.35
N GLU A 83 4.31 -6.26 13.54
CA GLU A 83 5.36 -5.28 13.86
C GLU A 83 6.76 -5.87 13.65
N ARG A 84 6.99 -7.13 14.06
CA ARG A 84 8.26 -7.82 13.79
C ARG A 84 8.46 -8.11 12.30
N ILE A 85 7.38 -8.44 11.57
CA ILE A 85 7.45 -8.62 10.12
C ILE A 85 7.76 -7.29 9.45
N ALA A 86 7.27 -6.16 9.94
CA ALA A 86 7.52 -4.84 9.37
C ALA A 86 9.01 -4.46 9.37
N GLU A 87 9.79 -4.95 10.35
CA GLU A 87 11.24 -4.74 10.40
C GLU A 87 12.00 -5.48 9.28
N VAL A 88 11.49 -6.65 8.86
CA VAL A 88 12.14 -7.51 7.86
C VAL A 88 11.55 -7.31 6.47
N SER A 89 10.23 -7.12 6.40
CA SER A 89 9.44 -6.92 5.19
C SER A 89 8.24 -6.01 5.48
N PRO A 90 8.43 -4.67 5.43
CA PRO A 90 7.38 -3.66 5.59
C PRO A 90 6.15 -3.94 4.70
N ARG A 91 6.40 -4.32 3.45
CA ARG A 91 5.36 -4.66 2.48
C ARG A 91 4.51 -5.85 2.92
N ALA A 92 5.14 -6.94 3.36
CA ALA A 92 4.40 -8.13 3.78
C ALA A 92 3.54 -7.82 5.01
N ALA A 93 4.04 -7.01 5.94
CA ALA A 93 3.28 -6.57 7.10
C ALA A 93 2.03 -5.78 6.70
N ILE A 94 2.13 -4.84 5.75
CA ILE A 94 0.98 -4.07 5.24
C ILE A 94 -0.07 -4.97 4.60
N ILE A 95 0.35 -5.90 3.74
CA ILE A 95 -0.58 -6.81 3.04
C ILE A 95 -1.31 -7.69 4.05
N GLU A 96 -0.58 -8.26 5.02
CA GLU A 96 -1.14 -9.15 6.03
C GLU A 96 -2.02 -8.40 7.05
N ALA A 97 -1.74 -7.14 7.35
CA ALA A 97 -2.54 -6.33 8.26
C ALA A 97 -3.98 -6.12 7.77
N TRP A 98 -4.20 -6.05 6.45
CA TRP A 98 -5.55 -5.99 5.89
C TRP A 98 -6.38 -7.24 6.21
N ARG A 99 -5.72 -8.41 6.32
CA ARG A 99 -6.40 -9.66 6.68
C ARG A 99 -7.05 -9.58 8.07
N LEU A 100 -6.51 -8.78 8.99
CA LEU A 100 -7.13 -8.54 10.31
C LEU A 100 -8.50 -7.86 10.18
N ILE A 101 -8.61 -6.90 9.26
CA ILE A 101 -9.87 -6.19 8.97
C ILE A 101 -10.89 -7.15 8.35
N GLU A 102 -10.44 -7.99 7.41
CA GLU A 102 -11.30 -9.01 6.80
C GLU A 102 -11.79 -10.03 7.83
N LEU A 103 -10.93 -10.51 8.71
CA LEU A 103 -11.31 -11.43 9.79
C LEU A 103 -12.33 -10.81 10.73
N ALA A 104 -12.13 -9.55 11.13
CA ALA A 104 -13.07 -8.82 11.98
C ALA A 104 -14.45 -8.67 11.30
N ALA A 105 -14.47 -8.33 10.00
CA ALA A 105 -15.70 -8.28 9.21
C ALA A 105 -16.36 -9.66 8.99
N GLY A 106 -15.57 -10.73 8.95
CA GLY A 106 -16.09 -12.10 8.89
C GLY A 106 -16.71 -12.56 10.21
N GLN A 107 -16.08 -12.22 11.34
CA GLN A 107 -16.53 -12.57 12.68
C GLN A 107 -17.80 -11.82 13.10
N SER A 108 -18.02 -10.60 12.58
CA SER A 108 -19.24 -9.82 12.80
C SER A 108 -20.47 -10.35 12.05
N GLY A 109 -20.34 -11.48 11.33
CA GLY A 109 -21.45 -12.22 10.73
C GLY A 109 -21.76 -11.84 9.27
N PHE A 110 -20.92 -11.06 8.62
CA PHE A 110 -21.08 -10.72 7.20
C PHE A 110 -20.54 -11.82 6.29
N VAL A 111 -21.30 -12.91 6.15
CA VAL A 111 -21.00 -13.99 5.21
C VAL A 111 -22.00 -13.91 4.07
N GLN A 112 -21.56 -13.45 2.89
CA GLN A 112 -22.42 -13.43 1.71
C GLN A 112 -22.60 -14.87 1.21
N GLY A 113 -23.87 -15.28 1.07
CA GLY A 113 -24.30 -16.63 0.69
C GLY A 113 -23.85 -17.06 -0.71
N ALA A 114 -22.60 -17.49 -0.83
CA ALA A 114 -22.08 -18.24 -1.95
C ALA A 114 -21.33 -19.47 -1.43
N THR A 115 -21.23 -20.51 -2.28
CA THR A 115 -20.51 -21.77 -2.04
C THR A 115 -19.06 -21.58 -1.59
N ILE A 116 -18.50 -20.36 -1.74
CA ILE A 116 -17.25 -19.90 -1.15
C ILE A 116 -17.54 -18.55 -0.46
N PRO A 117 -17.41 -18.44 0.88
CA PRO A 117 -17.63 -17.18 1.58
C PRO A 117 -16.55 -16.17 1.17
N ARG A 118 -16.95 -15.13 0.42
CA ARG A 118 -16.10 -13.97 0.16
C ARG A 118 -16.52 -12.82 1.05
N ILE A 119 -15.60 -12.33 1.86
CA ILE A 119 -15.81 -11.18 2.74
C ILE A 119 -15.64 -9.93 1.88
N ASN A 120 -16.74 -9.27 1.53
CA ASN A 120 -16.69 -7.96 0.89
C ASN A 120 -16.70 -6.89 1.98
N VAL A 121 -15.51 -6.45 2.40
CA VAL A 121 -15.33 -5.44 3.46
C VAL A 121 -16.08 -4.15 3.10
N ALA A 122 -16.07 -3.69 1.85
CA ALA A 122 -16.77 -2.48 1.46
C ALA A 122 -18.30 -2.60 1.64
N MET A 123 -18.90 -3.73 1.26
CA MET A 123 -20.33 -3.96 1.52
C MET A 123 -20.65 -4.04 3.02
N PHE A 124 -19.74 -4.63 3.81
CA PHE A 124 -19.92 -4.71 5.26
C PHE A 124 -19.85 -3.32 5.91
N ILE A 125 -18.86 -2.50 5.55
CA ILE A 125 -18.77 -1.10 6.00
C ILE A 125 -20.03 -0.32 5.61
N ASN A 126 -20.51 -0.48 4.38
CA ASN A 126 -21.74 0.19 3.93
C ASN A 126 -22.99 -0.30 4.67
N SER A 127 -23.00 -1.55 5.13
CA SER A 127 -24.06 -2.05 6.00
C SER A 127 -24.00 -1.42 7.40
N LEU A 128 -22.81 -1.28 8.00
CA LEU A 128 -22.64 -0.63 9.30
C LEU A 128 -23.00 0.85 9.26
N ILE A 129 -22.63 1.56 8.18
CA ILE A 129 -23.01 2.97 7.97
C ILE A 129 -24.53 3.10 7.86
N ARG A 130 -25.18 2.23 7.07
CA ARG A 130 -26.65 2.23 6.92
C ARG A 130 -27.36 1.94 8.24
N GLU A 131 -26.77 1.08 9.08
CA GLU A 131 -27.27 0.76 10.41
C GLU A 131 -26.96 1.84 11.46
N GLY A 132 -26.20 2.89 11.09
CA GLY A 132 -25.82 3.99 12.00
C GLY A 132 -24.74 3.61 13.03
N LYS A 133 -24.13 2.43 12.87
CA LYS A 133 -23.15 1.85 13.79
C LYS A 133 -21.75 2.46 13.70
N ILE A 134 -21.43 3.04 12.54
CA ILE A 134 -20.20 3.80 12.30
C ILE A 134 -20.52 5.05 11.49
N PRO A 135 -19.76 6.16 11.63
CA PRO A 135 -19.99 7.37 10.86
C PRO A 135 -19.82 7.16 9.34
N VAL A 136 -20.55 7.93 8.54
CA VAL A 136 -20.49 7.91 7.06
C VAL A 136 -19.07 8.16 6.55
N ASP A 137 -18.33 9.05 7.21
CA ASP A 137 -16.95 9.41 6.86
C ASP A 137 -15.94 8.24 7.05
N SER A 138 -16.36 7.14 7.69
CA SER A 138 -15.54 5.94 7.87
C SER A 138 -15.22 5.25 6.54
N GLU A 139 -16.14 5.27 5.57
CA GLU A 139 -15.96 4.63 4.24
C GLU A 139 -14.67 5.12 3.56
N ALA A 140 -14.42 6.44 3.62
CA ALA A 140 -13.23 7.06 3.03
C ALA A 140 -11.92 6.52 3.64
N THR A 141 -11.93 6.21 4.94
CA THR A 141 -10.74 5.69 5.64
C THR A 141 -10.46 4.24 5.23
N PHE A 142 -11.49 3.40 5.17
CA PHE A 142 -11.34 2.00 4.72
C PHE A 142 -10.92 1.92 3.26
N GLU A 143 -11.48 2.76 2.40
CA GLU A 143 -11.10 2.81 1.00
C GLU A 143 -9.64 3.25 0.83
N LYS A 144 -9.20 4.27 1.58
CA LYS A 144 -7.81 4.72 1.54
C LYS A 144 -6.82 3.66 2.05
N LEU A 145 -7.16 2.92 3.10
CA LEU A 145 -6.36 1.79 3.58
C LEU A 145 -6.27 0.66 2.55
N ARG A 146 -7.35 0.41 1.80
CA ARG A 146 -7.40 -0.57 0.70
C ARG A 146 -6.50 -0.13 -0.46
N GLU A 147 -6.53 1.15 -0.83
CA GLU A 147 -5.65 1.75 -1.84
C GLU A 147 -4.17 1.62 -1.44
N LEU A 148 -3.80 2.01 -0.22
CA LEU A 148 -2.43 1.91 0.29
C LEU A 148 -1.91 0.46 0.28
N ARG A 149 -2.76 -0.51 0.66
CA ARG A 149 -2.44 -1.93 0.53
C ARG A 149 -2.25 -2.35 -0.93
N ASN A 150 -3.12 -1.89 -1.83
CA ASN A 150 -3.01 -2.20 -3.26
C ASN A 150 -1.72 -1.63 -3.85
N GLN A 151 -1.37 -0.40 -3.50
CA GLN A 151 -0.11 0.22 -3.87
C GLN A 151 1.05 -0.63 -3.37
N ALA A 152 1.06 -1.03 -2.09
CA ALA A 152 2.10 -1.91 -1.54
C ALA A 152 2.19 -3.27 -2.25
N ALA A 153 1.08 -3.84 -2.72
CA ALA A 153 1.04 -5.14 -3.40
C ALA A 153 1.50 -5.11 -4.87
N HIS A 154 1.12 -4.08 -5.64
CA HIS A 154 1.43 -4.00 -7.07
C HIS A 154 2.84 -3.47 -7.35
N SER A 155 3.42 -2.76 -6.40
CA SER A 155 4.67 -2.03 -6.55
C SER A 155 5.84 -2.87 -6.02
N SER A 156 6.30 -3.84 -6.81
CA SER A 156 7.34 -4.80 -6.38
C SER A 156 8.71 -4.18 -6.09
N ASP A 157 8.99 -3.02 -6.69
CA ASP A 157 10.32 -2.44 -6.77
C ASP A 157 10.58 -1.33 -5.73
N PHE A 158 9.58 -0.97 -4.93
CA PHE A 158 9.61 0.27 -4.14
C PHE A 158 9.99 0.03 -2.68
N PHE A 159 10.67 1.01 -2.08
CA PHE A 159 11.05 0.97 -0.68
C PHE A 159 9.93 1.57 0.18
N ILE A 160 9.28 0.72 0.97
CA ILE A 160 8.38 1.15 2.05
C ILE A 160 9.22 1.14 3.32
N THR A 161 9.22 2.23 4.09
CA THR A 161 9.98 2.30 5.33
C THR A 161 9.32 1.46 6.43
N PRO A 162 10.09 0.84 7.34
CA PRO A 162 9.51 0.18 8.52
C PRO A 162 8.61 1.12 9.34
N SER A 163 8.98 2.40 9.43
CA SER A 163 8.16 3.43 10.10
C SER A 163 6.80 3.61 9.46
N ASP A 164 6.71 3.67 8.13
CA ASP A 164 5.43 3.81 7.44
C ASP A 164 4.59 2.54 7.55
N ALA A 165 5.22 1.36 7.52
CA ALA A 165 4.52 0.11 7.82
C ALA A 165 3.95 0.11 9.23
N HIS A 166 4.70 0.52 10.25
CA HIS A 166 4.19 0.64 11.62
C HIS A 166 3.02 1.62 11.74
N ARG A 167 3.06 2.75 11.01
CA ARG A 167 1.93 3.69 10.92
C ARG A 167 0.70 3.02 10.33
N TYR A 168 0.86 2.32 9.20
CA TYR A 168 -0.21 1.56 8.58
C TYR A 168 -0.78 0.50 9.52
N LEU A 169 0.06 -0.24 10.25
CA LEU A 169 -0.38 -1.25 11.22
C LEU A 169 -1.27 -0.66 12.31
N ARG A 170 -0.91 0.53 12.84
CA ARG A 170 -1.74 1.23 13.83
C ARG A 170 -3.08 1.66 13.25
N LEU A 171 -3.09 2.18 12.02
CA LEU A 171 -4.34 2.54 11.33
C LEU A 171 -5.23 1.32 11.10
N ALA A 172 -4.66 0.21 10.63
CA ALA A 172 -5.39 -1.03 10.39
C ALA A 172 -5.96 -1.62 11.69
N ALA A 173 -5.19 -1.58 12.78
CA ALA A 173 -5.66 -1.97 14.11
C ALA A 173 -6.85 -1.13 14.56
N ARG A 174 -6.79 0.19 14.34
CA ARG A 174 -7.86 1.11 14.68
C ARG A 174 -9.12 0.90 13.85
N ALA A 175 -8.94 0.66 12.54
CA ALA A 175 -10.03 0.30 11.63
C ALA A 175 -10.71 -1.03 12.02
N CYS A 176 -9.93 -2.00 12.50
CA CYS A 176 -10.46 -3.26 13.03
C CYS A 176 -11.32 -3.06 14.29
N GLN A 177 -10.94 -2.13 15.18
CA GLN A 177 -11.74 -1.78 16.36
C GLN A 177 -13.09 -1.17 15.98
N LEU A 178 -13.11 -0.25 15.01
CA LEU A 178 -14.35 0.37 14.49
C LEU A 178 -15.35 -0.67 13.99
N ILE A 179 -14.87 -1.78 13.44
CA ILE A 179 -15.70 -2.88 12.95
C ILE A 179 -16.17 -3.80 14.09
N SER A 180 -15.28 -4.09 15.05
CA SER A 180 -15.51 -5.09 16.08
C SER A 180 -16.40 -4.58 17.21
N GLU A 181 -16.32 -3.27 17.52
CA GLU A 181 -17.10 -2.61 18.56
C GLU A 181 -17.85 -1.40 17.96
N PRO A 182 -18.92 -1.64 17.17
CA PRO A 182 -19.75 -0.58 16.62
C PRO A 182 -20.52 0.18 17.70
N ILE A 183 -20.81 1.47 17.44
CA ILE A 183 -21.54 2.41 18.34
C ILE A 183 -22.99 1.99 18.52
#